data_AF-A0A0A9W569-F1
#
_entry.id   AF-A0A0A9W569-F1
#
_cell.length_a   1.000
_cell.length_b   1.000
_cell.length_c   1.000
_cell.angle_alpha   90.00
_cell.angle_beta   90.00
_cell.angle_gamma   90.00
#
_symmetry.space_group_name_H-M   'P 1'
#
loop_
_entity.id
_entity.type
_entity.pdbx_description
1 polymer ?
#
loop_
_entity_poly.entity_id
_entity_poly.type
_entity_poly.pdbx_seq_one_letter_code
_entity_poly.pdbx_strand_id
1 'polypeptide(L)'
;MELLEIDLSSLSNQRYTSPLQQISIVNAADISYKEFFAEYLFQNRPCLLKNISQDWACQKEWVKDGKPNFDWLSRRYGRAEVPVSNCKERYFNAQSKRTMILEKFLDYWQDYIGKEHPVESDCFYMKDWHFSNENPLENVYRVPSFFSSDWINEYLLKDPNLDDDYRFVYMGPKGSWMTLFLSTTTGSTDVISTRCGIL
;
A
#
# COMPACT_ATOMS: atom_id res chain seq x y z
N MET A 1 7.66 -13.76 -19.38
CA MET A 1 8.24 -12.70 -18.54
C MET A 1 9.69 -12.59 -18.97
N GLU A 2 10.04 -11.50 -19.64
CA GLU A 2 11.41 -11.28 -20.13
C GLU A 2 12.26 -10.85 -18.92
N LEU A 3 13.30 -11.60 -18.59
CA LEU A 3 14.20 -11.28 -17.49
C LEU A 3 15.03 -10.07 -17.90
N LEU A 4 14.80 -8.92 -17.26
CA LEU A 4 15.63 -7.73 -17.43
C LEU A 4 16.92 -7.92 -16.62
N GLU A 5 17.95 -8.49 -17.25
CA GLU A 5 19.28 -8.57 -16.66
C GLU A 5 19.91 -7.17 -16.60
N ILE A 6 20.21 -6.69 -15.39
CA ILE A 6 20.93 -5.43 -15.17
C ILE A 6 22.41 -5.76 -14.98
N ASP A 7 23.26 -5.19 -15.84
CA ASP A 7 24.71 -5.19 -15.64
C ASP A 7 25.09 -4.28 -14.46
N LEU A 8 25.53 -4.91 -13.36
CA LEU A 8 25.90 -4.25 -12.11
C LEU A 8 27.34 -3.70 -12.13
N SER A 9 28.15 -4.02 -13.15
CA SER A 9 29.59 -3.68 -13.19
C SER A 9 29.86 -2.16 -13.21
N SER A 10 28.88 -1.36 -13.61
CA SER A 10 28.96 0.10 -13.67
C SER A 10 28.45 0.81 -12.39
N LEU A 11 27.93 0.09 -11.39
CA LEU A 11 27.33 0.69 -10.20
C LEU A 11 28.41 0.94 -9.14
N SER A 12 28.64 2.22 -8.81
CA SER A 12 29.57 2.60 -7.73
C SER A 12 28.83 2.76 -6.41
N ASN A 13 29.39 2.19 -5.34
CA ASN A 13 28.92 2.36 -3.96
C ASN A 13 29.40 3.71 -3.40
N GLN A 14 28.67 4.79 -3.67
CA GLN A 14 28.87 6.04 -2.94
C GLN A 14 27.94 6.06 -1.73
N ARG A 15 28.52 5.89 -0.53
CA ARG A 15 27.76 6.05 0.73
C ARG A 15 27.42 7.52 0.90
N TYR A 16 26.16 7.87 0.70
CA TYR A 16 25.67 9.21 0.97
C TYR A 16 25.46 9.39 2.48
N THR A 17 26.26 10.26 3.08
CA THR A 17 26.11 10.73 4.46
C THR A 17 25.86 12.24 4.44
N SER A 18 24.60 12.70 4.39
CA SER A 18 24.27 14.13 4.63
C SER A 18 22.75 14.34 4.91
N PRO A 19 22.36 15.48 5.54
CA PRO A 19 21.11 15.67 6.28
C PRO A 19 19.86 15.88 5.39
N LEU A 20 18.67 15.60 5.96
CA LEU A 20 17.30 15.80 5.41
C LEU A 20 17.27 16.00 3.89
N GLN A 21 17.61 14.94 3.15
CA GLN A 21 17.56 14.97 1.70
C GLN A 21 16.10 15.09 1.25
N GLN A 22 15.79 16.13 0.47
CA GLN A 22 14.48 16.28 -0.15
C GLN A 22 14.17 15.01 -0.97
N ILE A 23 13.00 14.41 -0.73
CA ILE A 23 12.55 13.22 -1.45
C ILE A 23 12.41 13.57 -2.93
N SER A 24 13.13 12.87 -3.81
CA SER A 24 13.04 13.07 -5.25
C SER A 24 11.63 12.75 -5.76
N ILE A 25 11.10 13.57 -6.65
CA ILE A 25 9.85 13.28 -7.35
C ILE A 25 10.20 12.83 -8.76
N VAL A 26 9.77 11.63 -9.14
CA VAL A 26 10.08 11.01 -10.43
C VAL A 26 8.77 10.69 -11.12
N ASN A 27 8.67 10.94 -12.42
CA ASN A 27 7.53 10.53 -13.22
C ASN A 27 7.85 9.20 -13.88
N ALA A 28 6.96 8.21 -13.78
CA ALA A 28 7.18 6.88 -14.32
C ALA A 28 7.45 6.84 -15.83
N ALA A 29 6.96 7.83 -16.59
CA ALA A 29 7.21 7.94 -18.03
C ALA A 29 8.60 8.49 -18.36
N ASP A 30 9.27 9.15 -17.41
CA ASP A 30 10.50 9.92 -17.64
C ASP A 30 11.76 9.17 -17.15
N ILE A 31 11.63 7.92 -16.69
CA ILE A 31 12.74 7.12 -16.18
C ILE A 31 12.64 5.66 -16.65
N SER A 32 13.76 5.07 -17.06
CA SER A 32 13.83 3.64 -17.36
C SER A 32 13.99 2.80 -16.08
N TYR A 33 13.68 1.50 -16.16
CA TYR A 33 13.93 0.57 -15.04
C TYR A 33 15.39 0.57 -14.60
N LYS A 34 16.34 0.59 -15.55
CA LYS A 34 17.78 0.56 -15.26
C LYS A 34 18.22 1.79 -14.47
N GLU A 35 17.76 2.98 -14.89
CA GLU A 35 18.05 4.23 -14.18
C GLU A 35 17.39 4.24 -12.81
N PHE A 36 16.12 3.84 -12.72
CA PHE A 36 15.41 3.76 -11.45
C PHE A 36 16.09 2.82 -10.45
N PHE A 37 16.53 1.66 -10.93
CA PHE A 37 17.29 0.70 -10.13
C PHE A 37 18.61 1.30 -9.64
N ALA A 38 19.41 1.87 -10.55
CA ALA A 38 20.73 2.41 -10.23
C ALA A 38 20.68 3.60 -9.27
N GLU A 39 19.69 4.49 -9.42
CA GLU A 39 19.58 5.73 -8.66
C GLU A 39 18.83 5.59 -7.33
N TYR A 40 17.82 4.70 -7.27
CA TYR A 40 16.92 4.60 -6.12
C TYR A 40 17.05 3.27 -5.40
N LEU A 41 16.79 2.15 -6.09
CA LEU A 41 16.74 0.84 -5.45
C LEU A 41 18.12 0.41 -4.93
N PHE A 42 19.15 0.46 -5.77
CA PHE A 42 20.51 0.05 -5.43
C PHE A 42 21.14 0.95 -4.35
N GLN A 43 20.81 2.25 -4.37
CA GLN A 43 21.31 3.23 -3.40
C GLN A 43 20.50 3.27 -2.10
N ASN A 44 19.40 2.51 -2.00
CA ASN A 44 18.42 2.59 -0.92
C ASN A 44 17.91 4.03 -0.68
N ARG A 45 17.64 4.76 -1.77
CA ARG A 45 17.20 6.16 -1.72
C ARG A 45 15.68 6.26 -1.93
N PRO A 46 14.92 6.86 -1.00
CA PRO A 46 13.49 7.04 -1.16
C PRO A 46 13.16 8.06 -2.27
N CYS A 47 12.07 7.80 -3.00
CA CYS A 47 11.52 8.73 -3.98
C CYS A 47 9.98 8.65 -4.03
N LEU A 48 9.36 9.69 -4.59
CA LEU A 48 7.95 9.72 -4.95
C LEU A 48 7.80 9.46 -6.44
N LEU A 49 7.40 8.24 -6.81
CA LEU A 49 7.12 7.87 -8.19
C LEU A 49 5.67 8.21 -8.56
N LYS A 50 5.49 9.14 -9.49
CA LYS A 50 4.19 9.62 -9.97
C LYS A 50 3.76 8.89 -11.24
N ASN A 51 2.47 9.00 -11.54
CA ASN A 51 1.88 8.61 -12.81
C ASN A 51 2.00 7.11 -13.17
N ILE A 52 1.79 6.26 -12.16
CA ILE A 52 1.97 4.80 -12.31
C ILE A 52 0.67 4.00 -12.23
N SER A 53 -0.39 4.59 -11.69
CA SER A 53 -1.61 3.89 -11.29
C SER A 53 -2.88 4.38 -11.98
N GLN A 54 -2.80 5.33 -12.92
CA GLN A 54 -4.00 6.02 -13.44
C GLN A 54 -5.03 5.10 -14.09
N ASP A 55 -4.60 3.95 -14.59
CA ASP A 55 -5.42 2.99 -15.30
C ASP A 55 -5.86 1.80 -14.45
N TRP A 56 -5.41 1.69 -13.19
CA TRP A 56 -5.81 0.62 -12.25
C TRP A 56 -7.32 0.66 -12.00
N ALA A 57 -7.97 -0.50 -11.84
CA ALA A 57 -9.41 -0.58 -11.64
C ALA A 57 -9.84 0.02 -10.29
N CYS A 58 -9.07 -0.23 -9.21
CA CYS A 58 -9.32 0.38 -7.90
C CYS A 58 -9.34 1.91 -7.98
N GLN A 59 -8.55 2.50 -8.87
CA GLN A 59 -8.46 3.94 -9.06
C GLN A 59 -9.71 4.53 -9.74
N LYS A 60 -10.46 3.73 -10.50
CA LYS A 60 -11.68 4.15 -11.17
C LYS A 60 -12.92 3.83 -10.35
N GLU A 61 -12.87 2.74 -9.59
CA GLU A 61 -14.04 2.16 -8.93
C GLU A 61 -14.12 2.52 -7.44
N TRP A 62 -12.99 2.47 -6.72
CA TRP A 62 -12.96 2.66 -5.28
C TRP A 62 -12.91 4.13 -4.89
N VAL A 63 -12.69 5.02 -5.86
CA VAL A 63 -12.57 6.47 -5.66
C VAL A 63 -13.59 7.18 -6.52
N LYS A 64 -14.37 8.08 -5.91
CA LYS A 64 -15.32 8.96 -6.57
C LYS A 64 -15.15 10.38 -6.02
N ASP A 65 -14.95 11.36 -6.90
CA ASP A 65 -14.78 12.78 -6.54
C ASP A 65 -13.67 13.02 -5.49
N GLY A 66 -12.56 12.27 -5.61
CA GLY A 66 -11.42 12.34 -4.70
C GLY A 66 -11.65 11.70 -3.32
N LYS A 67 -12.81 11.08 -3.10
CA LYS A 67 -13.20 10.42 -1.85
C LYS A 67 -13.40 8.91 -2.07
N PRO A 68 -13.36 8.09 -1.01
CA PRO A 68 -13.74 6.68 -1.10
C PRO A 68 -15.17 6.52 -1.63
N ASN A 69 -15.37 5.61 -2.58
CA ASN A 69 -16.66 5.26 -3.14
C ASN A 69 -17.36 4.20 -2.28
N PHE A 70 -17.88 4.64 -1.12
CA PHE A 70 -18.48 3.77 -0.11
C PHE A 70 -19.59 2.87 -0.67
N ASP A 71 -20.49 3.43 -1.49
CA ASP A 71 -21.61 2.68 -2.08
C ASP A 71 -21.14 1.53 -2.98
N TRP A 72 -20.11 1.77 -3.80
CA TRP A 72 -19.58 0.74 -4.69
C TRP A 72 -18.84 -0.34 -3.92
N LEU A 73 -17.99 0.05 -2.96
CA LEU A 73 -17.23 -0.88 -2.10
C LEU A 73 -18.18 -1.76 -1.27
N SER A 74 -19.21 -1.16 -0.66
CA SER A 74 -20.22 -1.90 0.11
C SER A 74 -21.01 -2.86 -0.79
N ARG A 75 -21.46 -2.41 -1.97
CA ARG A 75 -22.20 -3.27 -2.91
C ARG A 75 -21.36 -4.46 -3.39
N ARG A 76 -20.06 -4.24 -3.67
CA ARG A 76 -19.20 -5.25 -4.30
C ARG A 76 -18.54 -6.19 -3.29
N TYR A 77 -18.10 -5.67 -2.15
CA TYR A 77 -17.28 -6.37 -1.17
C TYR A 77 -17.83 -6.26 0.26
N GLY A 78 -19.02 -5.71 0.47
CA GLY A 78 -19.53 -5.39 1.82
C GLY A 78 -19.59 -6.56 2.80
N ARG A 79 -19.72 -7.80 2.31
CA ARG A 79 -19.71 -9.03 3.11
C ARG A 79 -18.32 -9.53 3.50
N ALA A 80 -17.25 -8.95 2.95
CA ALA A 80 -15.89 -9.36 3.25
C ALA A 80 -15.57 -9.13 4.74
N GLU A 81 -14.82 -10.05 5.32
CA GLU A 81 -14.23 -9.90 6.63
C GLU A 81 -12.90 -9.19 6.50
N VAL A 82 -12.74 -8.04 7.15
CA VAL A 82 -11.57 -7.19 7.00
C VAL A 82 -10.84 -6.95 8.32
N PRO A 83 -9.50 -6.91 8.31
CA PRO A 83 -8.69 -6.60 9.48
C PRO A 83 -8.73 -5.10 9.79
N VAL A 84 -9.13 -4.76 11.01
CA VAL A 84 -9.28 -3.38 11.49
C VAL A 84 -8.55 -3.19 12.81
N SER A 85 -7.82 -2.08 12.91
CA SER A 85 -7.15 -1.64 14.14
C SER A 85 -7.78 -0.37 14.71
N ASN A 86 -7.90 -0.27 16.04
CA ASN A 86 -8.24 0.99 16.70
C ASN A 86 -6.95 1.80 16.96
N CYS A 87 -6.79 2.93 16.28
CA CYS A 87 -5.63 3.81 16.40
C CYS A 87 -5.52 4.48 17.79
N LYS A 88 -6.55 4.41 18.64
CA LYS A 88 -6.53 4.98 20.00
C LYS A 88 -6.25 3.96 21.10
N GLU A 89 -6.37 2.67 20.79
CA GLU A 89 -6.02 1.60 21.72
C GLU A 89 -4.59 1.14 21.48
N ARG A 90 -3.80 1.07 22.56
CA ARG A 90 -2.47 0.45 22.54
C ARG A 90 -2.53 -0.83 23.35
N TYR A 91 -2.18 -1.94 22.72
CA TYR A 91 -2.02 -3.24 23.37
C TYR A 91 -0.56 -3.69 23.16
N PHE A 92 0.26 -3.63 24.22
CA PHE A 92 1.65 -4.13 24.22
C PHE A 92 2.48 -3.72 22.98
N ASN A 93 2.57 -2.42 22.72
CA ASN A 93 3.28 -1.80 21.58
C ASN A 93 2.69 -2.04 20.18
N ALA A 94 1.54 -2.72 20.07
CA ALA A 94 0.79 -2.87 18.83
C ALA A 94 -0.63 -2.26 18.97
N GLN A 95 -1.25 -1.94 17.84
CA GLN A 95 -2.69 -1.62 17.83
C GLN A 95 -3.48 -2.93 17.95
N SER A 96 -4.55 -2.95 18.74
CA SER A 96 -5.49 -4.08 18.80
C SER A 96 -6.01 -4.36 17.39
N LYS A 97 -5.88 -5.60 16.90
CA LYS A 97 -6.47 -6.04 15.63
C LYS A 97 -7.79 -6.75 15.93
N ARG A 98 -8.84 -6.41 15.19
CA ARG A 98 -10.12 -7.11 15.19
C ARG A 98 -10.59 -7.32 13.76
N THR A 99 -11.40 -8.36 13.55
CA THR A 99 -12.09 -8.57 12.28
C THR A 99 -13.41 -7.81 12.28
N MET A 100 -13.75 -7.17 11.16
CA MET A 100 -15.05 -6.51 10.95
C MET A 100 -15.63 -6.88 9.59
N ILE A 101 -16.95 -6.85 9.46
CA ILE A 101 -17.61 -6.87 8.15
C ILE A 101 -17.34 -5.53 7.46
N LEU A 102 -16.91 -5.55 6.19
CA LEU A 102 -16.53 -4.34 5.45
C LEU A 102 -17.67 -3.31 5.43
N GLU A 103 -18.91 -3.71 5.17
CA GLU A 103 -20.07 -2.82 5.21
C GLU A 103 -20.16 -2.05 6.54
N LYS A 104 -19.92 -2.72 7.68
CA LYS A 104 -19.93 -2.09 9.01
C LYS A 104 -18.76 -1.14 9.22
N PHE A 105 -17.60 -1.44 8.66
CA PHE A 105 -16.47 -0.52 8.67
C PHE A 105 -16.77 0.74 7.83
N LEU A 106 -17.39 0.59 6.65
CA LEU A 106 -17.77 1.71 5.80
C LEU A 106 -18.89 2.57 6.41
N ASP A 107 -19.88 1.95 7.08
CA ASP A 107 -20.92 2.66 7.85
C ASP A 107 -20.29 3.53 8.94
N TYR A 108 -19.38 2.95 9.74
CA TYR A 108 -18.61 3.68 10.75
C TYR A 108 -17.84 4.85 10.13
N TRP A 109 -17.14 4.62 9.02
CA TRP A 109 -16.30 5.63 8.43
C TRP A 109 -17.14 6.81 7.90
N GLN A 110 -18.29 6.55 7.30
CA GLN A 110 -19.22 7.60 6.87
C GLN A 110 -19.76 8.41 8.07
N ASP A 111 -20.15 7.76 9.16
CA ASP A 111 -20.57 8.42 10.40
C ASP A 111 -19.43 9.26 11.02
N TYR A 112 -18.19 8.75 11.00
CA TYR A 112 -17.02 9.46 11.49
C TYR A 112 -16.73 10.74 10.71
N ILE A 113 -16.91 10.71 9.38
CA ILE A 113 -16.82 11.91 8.53
C ILE A 113 -17.98 12.86 8.82
N GLY A 114 -19.22 12.35 8.95
CA GLY A 114 -20.41 13.15 9.21
C GLY A 114 -20.38 13.89 10.55
N LYS A 115 -19.64 13.36 11.53
CA LYS A 115 -19.37 13.98 12.84
C LYS A 115 -18.13 14.88 12.87
N GLU A 116 -17.57 15.21 11.71
CA GLU A 116 -16.38 16.06 11.55
C GLU A 116 -15.12 15.53 12.25
N HIS A 117 -14.87 14.21 12.16
CA HIS A 117 -13.68 13.55 12.72
C HIS A 117 -13.49 13.78 14.23
N PRO A 118 -14.45 13.31 15.06
CA PRO A 118 -14.45 13.59 16.49
C PRO A 118 -13.18 13.07 17.19
N VAL A 119 -12.56 13.95 17.99
CA VAL A 119 -11.32 13.67 18.73
C VAL A 119 -11.52 12.66 19.86
N GLU A 120 -12.74 12.44 20.34
CA GLU A 120 -13.02 11.50 21.43
C GLU A 120 -13.48 10.11 20.93
N SER A 121 -13.94 9.98 19.69
CA SER A 121 -14.45 8.69 19.17
C SER A 121 -13.32 7.78 18.70
N ASP A 122 -13.53 6.46 18.73
CA ASP A 122 -12.58 5.50 18.16
C ASP A 122 -12.19 5.87 16.71
N CYS A 123 -10.93 5.61 16.37
CA CYS A 123 -10.38 5.84 15.04
C CYS A 123 -9.97 4.49 14.45
N PHE A 124 -10.85 3.87 13.68
CA PHE A 124 -10.60 2.57 13.09
C PHE A 124 -9.84 2.68 11.75
N TYR A 125 -8.81 1.87 11.59
CA TYR A 125 -7.96 1.79 10.41
C TYR A 125 -7.93 0.36 9.89
N MET A 126 -8.44 0.15 8.68
CA MET A 126 -8.36 -1.13 8.00
C MET A 126 -6.96 -1.27 7.40
N LYS A 127 -6.23 -2.31 7.83
CA LYS A 127 -4.82 -2.50 7.46
C LYS A 127 -4.50 -3.97 7.30
N ASP A 128 -3.53 -4.27 6.43
CA ASP A 128 -3.07 -5.62 6.16
C ASP A 128 -4.18 -6.51 5.55
N TRP A 129 -5.11 -5.94 4.78
CA TRP A 129 -6.13 -6.73 4.09
C TRP A 129 -5.52 -7.40 2.85
N HIS A 130 -5.46 -8.73 2.83
CA HIS A 130 -4.95 -9.56 1.74
C HIS A 130 -5.96 -9.67 0.58
N PHE A 131 -6.46 -8.52 0.11
CA PHE A 131 -7.51 -8.44 -0.89
C PHE A 131 -7.19 -9.25 -2.15
N SER A 132 -5.94 -9.20 -2.61
CA SER A 132 -5.51 -9.87 -3.84
C SER A 132 -5.41 -11.38 -3.70
N ASN A 133 -5.09 -11.89 -2.50
CA ASN A 133 -5.14 -13.33 -2.21
C ASN A 133 -6.59 -13.81 -2.11
N GLU A 134 -7.45 -13.06 -1.41
CA GLU A 134 -8.86 -13.39 -1.22
C GLU A 134 -9.70 -13.25 -2.50
N ASN A 135 -9.29 -12.35 -3.41
CA ASN A 135 -10.05 -12.00 -4.63
C ASN A 135 -9.15 -11.97 -5.88
N PRO A 136 -8.52 -13.09 -6.27
CA PRO A 136 -7.48 -13.13 -7.30
C PRO A 136 -7.99 -12.75 -8.70
N LEU A 137 -9.30 -12.84 -8.95
CA LEU A 137 -9.93 -12.52 -10.23
C LEU A 137 -10.22 -11.03 -10.43
N GLU A 138 -10.20 -10.22 -9.37
CA GLU A 138 -10.61 -8.81 -9.45
C GLU A 138 -9.56 -7.92 -10.13
N ASN A 139 -8.28 -8.32 -10.07
CA ASN A 139 -7.15 -7.63 -10.70
C ASN A 139 -7.19 -6.10 -10.53
N VAL A 140 -7.40 -5.65 -9.30
CA VAL A 140 -7.74 -4.24 -9.02
C VAL A 140 -6.58 -3.27 -9.20
N TYR A 141 -5.34 -3.79 -9.19
CA TYR A 141 -4.13 -3.08 -9.54
C TYR A 141 -3.12 -4.05 -10.18
N ARG A 142 -2.04 -3.50 -10.75
CA ARG A 142 -0.88 -4.28 -11.21
C ARG A 142 0.38 -3.81 -10.52
N VAL A 143 1.31 -4.73 -10.28
CA VAL A 143 2.66 -4.38 -9.84
C VAL A 143 3.36 -3.63 -10.99
N PRO A 144 3.85 -2.39 -10.77
CA PRO A 144 4.60 -1.69 -11.81
C PRO A 144 5.90 -2.40 -12.17
N SER A 145 6.35 -2.24 -13.43
CA SER A 145 7.59 -2.87 -13.91
C SER A 145 8.83 -2.49 -13.09
N PHE A 146 8.83 -1.31 -12.47
CA PHE A 146 9.90 -0.89 -11.56
C PHE A 146 10.08 -1.80 -10.34
N PHE A 147 9.05 -2.56 -9.98
CA PHE A 147 8.99 -3.44 -8.82
C PHE A 147 8.66 -4.89 -9.22
N SER A 148 8.95 -5.28 -10.47
CA SER A 148 8.63 -6.63 -10.94
C SER A 148 9.49 -7.73 -10.32
N SER A 149 10.62 -7.37 -9.69
CA SER A 149 11.49 -8.31 -8.95
C SER A 149 10.93 -8.62 -7.56
N ASP A 150 9.71 -9.16 -7.53
CA ASP A 150 8.97 -9.46 -6.31
C ASP A 150 9.11 -10.94 -5.94
N TRP A 151 10.34 -11.32 -5.58
CA TRP A 151 10.71 -12.71 -5.34
C TRP A 151 9.86 -13.39 -4.25
N ILE A 152 9.33 -12.62 -3.29
CA ILE A 152 8.50 -13.14 -2.20
C ILE A 152 7.15 -13.53 -2.73
N ASN A 153 6.44 -12.63 -3.42
CA ASN A 153 5.16 -12.99 -4.00
C ASN A 153 5.32 -14.02 -5.12
N GLU A 154 6.43 -14.00 -5.88
CA GLU A 154 6.73 -15.08 -6.82
C GLU A 154 6.88 -16.45 -6.15
N TYR A 155 7.43 -16.51 -4.94
CA TYR A 155 7.55 -17.74 -4.16
C TYR A 155 6.20 -18.17 -3.56
N LEU A 156 5.50 -17.24 -2.90
CA LEU A 156 4.22 -17.50 -2.25
C LEU A 156 3.14 -17.92 -3.25
N LEU A 157 3.05 -17.24 -4.40
CA LEU A 157 2.05 -17.54 -5.42
C LEU A 157 2.34 -18.85 -6.20
N LYS A 158 3.56 -19.40 -6.09
CA LYS A 158 3.91 -20.69 -6.71
C LYS A 158 3.43 -21.89 -5.90
N ASP A 159 3.28 -21.74 -4.59
CA ASP A 159 2.83 -22.82 -3.70
C ASP A 159 1.44 -22.50 -3.12
N PRO A 160 0.37 -23.10 -3.68
CA PRO A 160 -0.99 -22.91 -3.18
C PRO A 160 -1.19 -23.29 -1.71
N ASN A 161 -0.26 -24.03 -1.09
CA ASN A 161 -0.37 -24.43 0.31
C ASN A 161 0.07 -23.33 1.29
N LEU A 162 0.74 -22.27 0.81
CA LEU A 162 1.21 -21.17 1.66
C LEU A 162 0.10 -20.14 1.96
N ASP A 163 -0.91 -20.05 1.09
CA ASP A 163 -2.12 -19.20 1.22
C ASP A 163 -1.84 -17.80 1.81
N ASP A 164 -0.85 -17.11 1.24
CA ASP A 164 -0.40 -15.81 1.73
C ASP A 164 0.13 -14.93 0.59
N ASP A 165 0.13 -13.62 0.80
CA ASP A 165 0.77 -12.65 -0.08
C ASP A 165 1.30 -11.43 0.68
N TYR A 166 2.28 -10.75 0.10
CA TYR A 166 2.77 -9.45 0.58
C TYR A 166 2.10 -8.33 -0.22
N ARG A 167 0.77 -8.35 -0.29
CA ARG A 167 -0.04 -7.42 -1.08
C ARG A 167 -1.25 -6.95 -0.28
N PHE A 168 -1.11 -5.79 0.34
CA PHE A 168 -2.07 -5.32 1.33
C PHE A 168 -2.89 -4.13 0.82
N VAL A 169 -4.16 -4.12 1.20
CA VAL A 169 -5.04 -2.96 1.07
C VAL A 169 -5.17 -2.26 2.43
N TYR A 170 -5.01 -0.95 2.40
CA TYR A 170 -5.15 -0.07 3.55
C TYR A 170 -6.25 0.96 3.30
N MET A 171 -7.14 1.16 4.27
CA MET A 171 -8.16 2.21 4.21
C MET A 171 -8.47 2.75 5.59
N GLY A 172 -8.67 4.06 5.70
CA GLY A 172 -9.19 4.64 6.93
C GLY A 172 -9.40 6.16 6.87
N PRO A 173 -10.11 6.69 7.87
CA PRO A 173 -10.42 8.11 7.96
C PRO A 173 -9.19 8.95 8.27
N LYS A 174 -9.29 10.25 7.99
CA LYS A 174 -8.35 11.25 8.51
C LYS A 174 -8.16 11.04 10.02
N GLY A 175 -6.90 11.06 10.47
CA GLY A 175 -6.52 10.79 11.86
C GLY A 175 -6.11 9.34 12.12
N SER A 176 -6.37 8.42 11.20
CA SER A 176 -5.79 7.07 11.27
C SER A 176 -4.28 7.13 11.09
N TRP A 177 -3.55 6.35 11.87
CA TRP A 177 -2.10 6.27 11.81
C TRP A 177 -1.64 4.84 12.00
N MET A 178 -0.43 4.54 11.50
CA MET A 178 0.29 3.31 11.79
C MET A 178 1.55 3.67 12.57
N THR A 179 1.90 2.86 13.58
CA THR A 179 3.20 2.99 14.26
C THR A 179 4.31 2.82 13.24
N LEU A 180 5.35 3.66 13.30
CA LEU A 180 6.55 3.48 12.48
C LEU A 180 7.12 2.08 12.73
N PHE A 181 7.31 1.33 11.66
CA PHE A 181 7.94 0.01 11.69
C PHE A 181 9.02 -0.05 10.61
N LEU A 182 10.09 -0.79 10.88
CA LEU A 182 11.00 -1.24 9.84
C LEU A 182 10.37 -2.48 9.20
N SER A 183 10.33 -2.59 7.87
CA SER A 183 9.93 -3.86 7.26
C SER A 183 10.79 -4.97 7.84
N THR A 184 10.12 -5.98 8.40
CA THR A 184 10.78 -7.12 9.01
C THR A 184 11.34 -8.08 7.96
N THR A 185 11.00 -7.88 6.69
CA THR A 185 11.50 -8.69 5.60
C THR A 185 12.83 -8.15 5.11
N THR A 186 13.91 -8.90 5.36
CA THR A 186 15.27 -8.53 4.95
C THR A 186 15.35 -8.35 3.45
N GLY A 187 15.72 -7.15 2.99
CA GLY A 187 15.91 -6.82 1.57
C GLY A 187 14.62 -6.47 0.80
N SER A 188 13.48 -6.24 1.47
CA SER A 188 12.26 -5.80 0.79
C SER A 188 12.26 -4.28 0.54
N THR A 189 11.75 -3.86 -0.62
CA THR A 189 11.35 -2.47 -0.86
C THR A 189 9.83 -2.38 -0.72
N ASP A 190 9.35 -1.55 0.20
CA ASP A 190 7.92 -1.31 0.35
C ASP A 190 7.45 -0.23 -0.62
N VAL A 191 6.37 -0.51 -1.34
CA VAL A 191 5.74 0.43 -2.27
C VAL A 191 4.36 0.77 -1.74
N ILE A 192 4.18 2.01 -1.30
CA ILE A 192 2.89 2.51 -0.84
C ILE A 192 2.29 3.40 -1.94
N SER A 193 1.21 2.94 -2.56
CA SER A 193 0.41 3.77 -3.47
C SER A 193 -0.73 4.42 -2.70
N THR A 194 -0.77 5.76 -2.65
CA THR A 194 -1.84 6.53 -2.00
C THR A 194 -2.61 7.35 -3.03
N ARG A 195 -3.91 7.59 -2.80
CA ARG A 195 -4.67 8.56 -3.59
C ARG A 195 -5.76 9.28 -2.82
N CYS A 196 -6.45 8.60 -1.91
CA CYS A 196 -7.32 9.26 -0.93
C CYS A 196 -6.51 9.59 0.33
N GLY A 197 -5.74 10.67 0.26
CA GLY A 197 -4.98 11.20 1.41
C GLY A 197 -4.94 12.71 1.35
N ILE A 198 -5.58 13.37 2.32
CA ILE A 198 -5.17 14.71 2.74
C ILE A 198 -3.99 14.45 3.69
N LEU A 199 -2.77 14.75 3.24
CA LEU A 199 -1.65 14.97 4.15
C LEU A 199 -1.98 16.13 5.09
#